data_AF-A0A3Q2CMM2-F1
#
_entry.id   AF-A0A3Q2CMM2-F1
#
_cell.length_a   1.000
_cell.length_b   1.000
_cell.length_c   1.000
_cell.angle_alpha   90.00
_cell.angle_beta   90.00
_cell.angle_gamma   90.00
#
_symmetry.space_group_name_H-M   'P 1'
#
loop_
_entity.id
_entity.type
_entity.pdbx_description
1 polymer ?
#
loop_
_entity_poly.entity_id
_entity_poly.type
_entity_poly.pdbx_seq_one_letter_code
_entity_poly.pdbx_strand_id
1 'polypeptide(L)'
;HELTWLTNCGSRGLFLITALGFHAGIGAFLKNAWNKEPVIVASCGIGIVGVILPFISPYTKYTAMMNSVVPYNYPVPVRDDGNMPDVPSHPCEPKGRSLEWLKKL
;
A
#
# COMPACT_ATOMS: atom_id res chain seq x y z
N HIS A 1 50.98 30.17 -5.77
CA HIS A 1 50.18 31.08 -4.91
C HIS A 1 48.81 31.36 -5.58
N GLU A 2 48.11 30.30 -6.06
CA GLU A 2 46.91 30.40 -6.92
C GLU A 2 45.86 29.29 -6.63
N LEU A 3 45.79 28.76 -5.40
CA LEU A 3 44.82 27.70 -5.05
C LEU A 3 43.82 28.10 -3.96
N THR A 4 43.77 29.37 -3.55
CA THR A 4 42.92 29.84 -2.45
C THR A 4 41.59 30.47 -2.85
N TRP A 5 41.29 30.60 -4.15
CA TRP A 5 40.08 31.31 -4.62
C TRP A 5 38.85 30.43 -4.92
N LEU A 6 38.99 29.10 -5.03
CA LEU A 6 37.85 28.23 -5.37
C LEU A 6 37.04 27.73 -4.16
N THR A 7 37.50 27.97 -2.93
CA THR A 7 36.85 27.41 -1.73
C THR A 7 35.71 28.29 -1.18
N ASN A 8 35.59 29.55 -1.60
CA ASN A 8 34.60 30.49 -1.03
C ASN A 8 33.23 30.47 -1.74
N CYS A 9 33.12 29.92 -2.96
CA CYS A 9 31.85 29.81 -3.68
C CYS A 9 31.12 28.46 -3.44
N GLY A 10 31.39 27.78 -2.32
CA GLY A 10 31.11 26.34 -2.16
C GLY A 10 29.94 25.95 -1.25
N SER A 11 29.32 26.86 -0.50
CA SER A 11 28.33 26.47 0.52
C SER A 11 26.86 26.70 0.17
N ARG A 12 26.54 27.43 -0.90
CA ARG A 12 25.13 27.66 -1.32
C ARG A 12 24.76 27.02 -2.66
N GLY A 13 25.75 26.64 -3.48
CA GLY A 13 25.53 25.92 -4.75
C GLY A 13 25.43 24.41 -4.59
N LEU A 14 26.02 23.84 -3.54
CA LEU A 14 26.08 22.39 -3.35
C LEU A 14 24.69 21.78 -3.06
N PHE A 15 23.82 22.51 -2.36
CA PHE A 15 22.46 22.06 -2.03
C PHE A 15 21.52 21.96 -3.24
N LEU A 16 21.74 22.78 -4.27
CA LEU A 16 20.94 22.73 -5.51
C LEU A 16 21.41 21.63 -6.47
N ILE A 17 22.70 21.29 -6.46
CA ILE A 17 23.26 20.25 -7.35
C ILE A 17 22.94 18.83 -6.84
N THR A 18 22.86 18.62 -5.52
CA THR A 18 22.47 17.31 -4.97
C THR A 18 21.01 16.95 -5.26
N ALA A 19 20.11 17.93 -5.40
CA ALA A 19 18.70 17.71 -5.74
C ALA A 19 18.48 17.38 -7.23
N LEU A 20 19.30 17.92 -8.14
CA LEU A 20 19.16 17.73 -9.59
C LEU A 20 19.98 16.56 -10.15
N GLY A 21 21.09 16.16 -9.49
CA GLY A 21 21.93 15.05 -9.92
C GLY A 21 21.38 13.66 -9.60
N PHE A 22 20.47 13.55 -8.61
CA PHE A 22 19.95 12.26 -8.16
C PHE A 22 19.04 11.59 -9.20
N HIS A 23 18.17 12.37 -9.86
CA HIS A 23 17.24 11.86 -10.88
C HIS A 23 17.96 11.35 -12.15
N ALA A 24 19.00 12.05 -12.60
CA ALA A 24 19.75 11.66 -13.80
C ALA A 24 20.62 10.41 -13.56
N GLY A 25 21.21 10.27 -12.37
CA GLY A 25 22.04 9.11 -12.02
C GLY A 25 21.26 7.81 -11.85
N ILE A 26 20.05 7.86 -11.28
CA ILE A 26 19.20 6.69 -11.06
C ILE A 26 18.73 6.10 -12.40
N GLY A 27 18.29 6.95 -13.35
CA GLY A 27 17.83 6.49 -14.66
C GLY A 27 18.92 5.80 -15.49
N ALA A 28 20.15 6.32 -15.44
CA ALA A 28 21.30 5.70 -16.11
C ALA A 28 21.73 4.39 -15.43
N PHE A 29 21.71 4.33 -14.10
CA PHE A 29 22.00 3.13 -13.33
C PHE A 29 20.95 2.03 -13.56
N LEU A 30 19.67 2.38 -13.62
CA LEU A 30 18.58 1.42 -13.84
C LEU A 30 18.66 0.79 -15.24
N LYS A 31 18.95 1.59 -16.28
CA LYS A 31 19.18 1.07 -17.64
C LYS A 31 20.41 0.15 -17.72
N ASN A 32 21.50 0.51 -17.04
CA ASN A 32 22.70 -0.31 -16.98
C ASN A 32 22.47 -1.61 -16.18
N ALA A 33 21.73 -1.56 -15.08
CA ALA A 33 21.41 -2.71 -14.23
C ALA A 33 20.46 -3.69 -14.93
N TRP A 34 19.50 -3.19 -15.74
CA TRP A 34 18.60 -4.04 -16.52
C TRP A 34 19.30 -4.82 -17.63
N ASN A 35 20.37 -4.25 -18.21
CA ASN A 35 21.17 -4.93 -19.24
C ASN A 35 22.18 -5.95 -18.67
N LYS A 36 22.63 -5.77 -17.43
CA LYS A 36 23.59 -6.67 -16.77
C LYS A 36 22.90 -7.80 -16.01
N GLU A 37 21.91 -7.47 -15.19
CA GLU A 37 21.24 -8.42 -14.29
C GLU A 37 19.72 -8.14 -14.23
N PRO A 38 18.98 -8.44 -15.31
CA PRO A 38 17.54 -8.14 -15.39
C PRO A 38 16.72 -8.86 -14.32
N VAL A 39 17.15 -10.06 -13.91
CA VAL A 39 16.46 -10.88 -12.91
C VAL A 39 16.45 -10.20 -11.55
N ILE A 40 17.59 -9.64 -11.12
CA ILE A 40 17.71 -8.98 -9.82
C ILE A 40 16.89 -7.69 -9.82
N VAL A 41 16.98 -6.87 -10.88
CA VAL A 41 16.20 -5.63 -10.99
C VAL A 41 14.69 -5.91 -11.01
N ALA A 42 14.24 -6.92 -11.76
CA ALA A 42 12.85 -7.32 -11.78
C ALA A 42 12.37 -7.83 -10.41
N SER A 43 13.17 -8.65 -9.72
CA SER A 43 12.83 -9.18 -8.40
C SER A 43 12.68 -8.08 -7.35
N CYS A 44 13.60 -7.11 -7.32
CA CYS A 44 13.52 -5.94 -6.45
C CYS A 44 12.32 -5.05 -6.80
N GLY A 45 12.06 -4.83 -8.09
CA GLY A 45 10.91 -4.05 -8.56
C GLY A 45 9.58 -4.67 -8.14
N ILE A 46 9.40 -5.98 -8.37
CA ILE A 46 8.19 -6.70 -7.97
C ILE A 46 8.06 -6.74 -6.44
N GLY A 47 9.16 -6.93 -5.70
CA GLY A 47 9.15 -6.89 -4.25
C GLY A 47 8.67 -5.56 -3.68
N ILE A 48 9.19 -4.45 -4.21
CA ILE A 48 8.78 -3.09 -3.79
C ILE A 48 7.31 -2.84 -4.15
N VAL A 49 6.91 -3.20 -5.36
CA VAL A 49 5.52 -3.06 -5.83
C VAL A 49 4.58 -3.90 -4.97
N GLY A 50 4.95 -5.13 -4.63
CA GLY A 50 4.15 -6.02 -3.77
C GLY A 50 3.97 -5.50 -2.35
N VAL A 51 4.94 -4.76 -1.80
CA VAL A 51 4.82 -4.13 -0.48
C VAL A 51 3.96 -2.87 -0.52
N ILE A 52 4.07 -2.07 -1.58
CA ILE A 52 3.39 -0.77 -1.67
C ILE A 52 1.93 -0.92 -2.14
N LEU A 53 1.66 -1.83 -3.09
CA LEU A 53 0.33 -2.01 -3.68
C LEU A 53 -0.80 -2.27 -2.66
N PRO A 54 -0.62 -3.09 -1.61
CA PRO A 54 -1.66 -3.33 -0.62
C PRO A 54 -2.08 -2.05 0.13
N PHE A 55 -1.18 -1.08 0.31
CA PHE A 55 -1.47 0.18 1.01
C PHE A 55 -2.17 1.22 0.12
N ILE A 56 -1.88 1.21 -1.19
CA ILE A 56 -2.49 2.15 -2.14
C ILE A 56 -3.83 1.60 -2.65
N SER A 57 -3.98 0.27 -2.74
CA SER A 57 -5.15 -0.33 -3.34
C SER A 57 -6.40 -0.15 -2.48
N PRO A 58 -7.48 0.48 -2.99
CA PRO A 58 -8.76 0.55 -2.29
C PRO A 58 -9.42 -0.84 -2.17
N TYR A 59 -8.96 -1.83 -2.95
CA TYR A 59 -9.51 -3.18 -2.96
C TYR A 59 -9.10 -4.04 -1.77
N THR A 60 -7.98 -3.72 -1.11
CA THR A 60 -7.50 -4.47 0.06
C THR A 60 -8.55 -4.49 1.19
N LYS A 61 -9.38 -3.44 1.30
CA LYS A 61 -10.47 -3.40 2.28
C LYS A 61 -11.55 -4.43 1.98
N TYR A 62 -11.93 -4.64 0.72
CA TYR A 62 -12.94 -5.63 0.36
C TYR A 62 -12.45 -7.05 0.63
N THR A 63 -11.17 -7.34 0.37
CA THR A 63 -10.56 -8.64 0.71
C THR A 63 -10.63 -8.93 2.21
N ALA A 64 -10.30 -7.94 3.06
CA ALA A 64 -10.41 -8.09 4.51
C ALA A 64 -11.87 -8.29 4.97
N MET A 65 -12.81 -7.52 4.40
CA MET A 65 -14.23 -7.67 4.72
C MET A 65 -14.77 -9.05 4.30
N MET A 66 -14.39 -9.56 3.12
CA MET A 66 -14.77 -10.89 2.65
C MET A 66 -14.35 -11.99 3.63
N ASN A 67 -13.11 -11.94 4.13
CA ASN A 67 -12.65 -12.93 5.10
C ASN A 67 -13.43 -12.87 6.42
N SER A 68 -13.86 -11.68 6.84
CA SER A 68 -14.61 -11.50 8.09
C SER A 68 -16.08 -11.93 8.03
N VAL A 69 -16.67 -11.99 6.83
CA VAL A 69 -18.10 -12.31 6.65
C VAL A 69 -18.37 -13.77 6.34
N VAL A 70 -17.34 -14.56 6.01
CA VAL A 70 -17.49 -16.00 5.74
C VAL A 70 -17.69 -16.74 7.07
N PRO A 71 -18.87 -17.36 7.30
CA PRO A 71 -19.15 -18.06 8.55
C PRO A 71 -18.55 -19.47 8.50
N TYR A 72 -17.33 -19.65 8.98
CA TYR A 72 -16.73 -20.99 9.13
C TYR A 72 -17.29 -21.75 10.33
N ASN A 73 -17.68 -21.03 11.39
CA ASN A 73 -18.32 -21.58 12.56
C ASN A 73 -19.82 -21.32 12.50
N TYR A 74 -20.62 -22.25 13.02
CA TYR A 74 -22.06 -22.07 13.11
C TYR A 74 -22.39 -20.89 14.04
N PRO A 75 -23.12 -19.85 13.58
CA PRO A 75 -23.43 -18.69 14.41
C PRO A 75 -24.49 -19.07 15.45
N VAL A 76 -24.07 -19.14 16.71
CA VAL A 76 -24.96 -19.45 17.84
C VAL A 76 -25.83 -18.23 18.15
N PRO A 77 -27.17 -18.35 18.13
CA PRO A 77 -28.06 -17.25 18.49
C PRO A 77 -27.84 -16.81 19.95
N VAL A 78 -27.85 -15.50 20.15
CA VAL A 78 -27.78 -14.91 21.50
C VAL A 78 -29.15 -15.06 22.16
N ARG A 79 -29.18 -15.28 23.49
CA ARG A 79 -30.43 -15.24 24.26
C ARG A 79 -30.94 -13.81 24.30
N ASP A 80 -32.23 -13.64 24.03
CA ASP A 80 -32.90 -12.35 24.09
C ASP A 80 -33.11 -11.90 25.55
N ASP A 81 -32.62 -10.71 25.89
CA ASP A 81 -32.81 -10.04 27.18
C ASP A 81 -33.89 -8.94 27.13
N GLY A 82 -34.50 -8.73 25.95
CA GLY A 82 -35.51 -7.71 25.69
C GLY A 82 -34.96 -6.31 25.37
N ASN A 83 -33.63 -6.11 25.39
CA ASN A 83 -32.99 -4.82 25.13
C ASN A 83 -31.78 -4.93 24.17
N MET A 84 -31.93 -5.69 23.08
CA MET A 84 -30.92 -5.82 22.01
C MET A 84 -31.46 -5.30 20.66
N PRO A 85 -31.44 -3.96 20.41
CA PRO A 85 -31.97 -3.39 19.17
C PRO A 85 -31.12 -3.69 17.92
N ASP A 86 -29.86 -4.08 18.10
CA ASP A 86 -28.86 -4.36 17.06
C ASP A 86 -28.82 -5.83 16.60
N VAL A 87 -29.36 -6.76 17.40
CA VAL A 87 -29.41 -8.18 17.06
C VAL A 87 -30.69 -8.49 16.28
N PRO A 88 -30.60 -9.07 15.06
CA PRO A 88 -31.79 -9.48 14.31
C PRO A 88 -32.43 -10.71 14.95
N SER A 89 -33.77 -10.71 15.01
CA SER A 89 -34.56 -11.87 15.47
C SER A 89 -34.72 -12.91 14.36
N HIS A 90 -34.60 -12.51 13.10
CA HIS A 90 -34.73 -13.40 11.95
C HIS A 90 -33.75 -13.02 10.82
N PRO A 91 -33.20 -13.99 10.05
CA PRO A 91 -32.20 -13.71 9.01
C PRO A 91 -32.64 -12.76 7.89
N CYS A 92 -33.95 -12.68 7.64
CA CYS A 92 -34.51 -11.81 6.60
C CYS A 92 -34.80 -10.38 7.08
N GLU A 93 -34.50 -10.04 8.34
CA GLU A 93 -34.68 -8.68 8.83
C GLU A 93 -33.66 -7.73 8.21
N PRO A 94 -34.01 -6.44 8.00
CA PRO A 94 -33.07 -5.44 7.50
C PRO A 94 -31.99 -5.05 8.52
N LYS A 95 -32.03 -5.64 9.73
CA LYS A 95 -31.10 -5.37 10.83
C LYS A 95 -29.87 -6.29 10.71
N GLY A 96 -28.70 -5.73 11.01
CA GLY A 96 -27.43 -6.46 10.97
C GLY A 96 -26.58 -6.18 9.74
N ARG A 97 -25.58 -7.02 9.52
CA ARG A 97 -24.57 -6.81 8.48
C ARG A 97 -25.05 -7.37 7.13
N SER A 98 -25.43 -6.48 6.21
CA SER A 98 -25.85 -6.89 4.87
C SER A 98 -24.64 -7.12 3.93
N LEU A 99 -24.82 -8.04 2.97
CA LEU A 99 -23.81 -8.40 1.97
C LEU A 99 -24.08 -7.74 0.61
N GLU A 100 -24.87 -6.66 0.57
CA GLU A 100 -25.24 -5.98 -0.69
C GLU A 100 -24.04 -5.39 -1.42
N TRP A 101 -23.01 -4.95 -0.69
CA TRP A 101 -21.74 -4.51 -1.28
C TRP A 101 -20.99 -5.64 -1.98
N LEU A 102 -21.07 -6.87 -1.46
CA LEU A 102 -20.41 -8.04 -2.04
C LEU A 102 -21.14 -8.54 -3.29
N LYS A 103 -22.48 -8.41 -3.31
CA LYS A 103 -23.30 -8.74 -4.49
C LYS A 103 -23.12 -7.77 -5.65
N LYS A 104 -22.69 -6.53 -5.37
CA LYS A 104 -22.53 -5.44 -6.33
C LYS A 104 -21.08 -5.23 -6.78
N LEU A 105 -20.13 -5.94 -6.16
CA LEU A 105 -18.72 -5.95 -6.54
C LEU A 105 -18.55 -6.64 -7.90
#